data_AF-A0A1B6IDF5-F1
#
_entry.id   AF-A0A1B6IDF5-F1
#
_cell.length_a   1.000
_cell.length_b   1.000
_cell.length_c   1.000
_cell.angle_alpha   90.00
_cell.angle_beta   90.00
_cell.angle_gamma   90.00
#
_symmetry.space_group_name_H-M   'P 1'
#
loop_
_entity.id
_entity.type
_entity.pdbx_description
1 polymer ?
#
loop_
_entity_poly.entity_id
_entity_poly.type
_entity_poly.pdbx_seq_one_letter_code
_entity_poly.pdbx_strand_id
1 'polypeptide(L)'
;LSATLRVSIDLDDLKAYDQSGLARRVADNAWSYTQQITRVIDELLYAEDAVDASVDVLYSQRVSRFKEKYPDKNVLDHFPSCILKNYVVNIRPAVQSARREALAIREVCAGEIGRLISVRGIVTRVSVVKPAMRVATYICESCGSETYQEVNNEVFDMLEECGSEKCRTRNV
;
A
#
# COMPACT_ATOMS: atom_id res chain seq x y z
N LEU A 1 -18.54 -1.80 -9.37
CA LEU A 1 -17.62 -1.25 -8.33
C LEU A 1 -16.69 -2.39 -7.96
N SER A 2 -15.46 -2.41 -8.49
CA SER A 2 -14.52 -3.49 -8.17
C SER A 2 -14.26 -3.47 -6.66
N ALA A 3 -14.56 -4.58 -5.99
CA ALA A 3 -14.41 -4.68 -4.54
C ALA A 3 -12.93 -4.85 -4.23
N THR A 4 -12.32 -3.86 -3.57
CA THR A 4 -10.93 -3.95 -3.13
C THR A 4 -10.75 -5.20 -2.25
N LEU A 5 -9.81 -6.07 -2.63
CA LEU A 5 -9.52 -7.29 -1.89
C LEU A 5 -8.91 -6.93 -0.52
N ARG A 6 -9.30 -7.67 0.52
CA ARG A 6 -8.77 -7.45 1.88
C ARG A 6 -8.05 -8.70 2.36
N VAL A 7 -6.74 -8.60 2.52
CA VAL A 7 -5.91 -9.65 3.10
C VAL A 7 -5.77 -9.33 4.59
N SER A 8 -6.34 -10.18 5.45
CA SER A 8 -6.22 -10.03 6.90
C SER A 8 -5.24 -11.07 7.43
N ILE A 9 -4.26 -10.64 8.21
CA ILE A 9 -3.25 -11.51 8.82
C ILE A 9 -3.44 -11.47 10.33
N ASP A 10 -3.81 -12.61 10.90
CA ASP A 10 -4.05 -12.75 12.34
C ASP A 10 -2.75 -13.10 13.07
N LEU A 11 -2.41 -12.36 14.13
CA LEU A 11 -1.20 -12.62 14.92
C LEU A 11 -1.27 -13.97 15.68
N ASP A 12 -2.47 -14.49 15.93
CA ASP A 12 -2.65 -15.81 16.56
C ASP A 12 -2.12 -16.93 15.65
N ASP A 13 -2.36 -16.83 14.34
CA ASP A 13 -1.87 -17.80 13.35
C ASP A 13 -0.35 -17.71 13.23
N LEU A 14 0.21 -16.49 13.23
CA LEU A 14 1.66 -16.30 13.22
C LEU A 14 2.34 -16.87 14.48
N LYS A 15 1.68 -16.76 15.63
CA LYS A 15 2.17 -17.34 16.89
C LYS A 15 2.10 -18.87 16.89
N ALA A 16 1.08 -19.45 16.24
CA ALA A 16 0.96 -20.90 16.08
C ALA A 16 2.00 -21.45 15.09
N TYR A 17 2.30 -20.70 14.03
CA TYR A 17 3.28 -21.08 13.01
C TYR A 17 4.72 -20.98 13.51
N ASP A 18 5.08 -19.89 14.21
CA ASP A 18 6.46 -19.61 14.58
C ASP A 18 6.64 -19.33 16.08
N GLN A 19 7.51 -20.14 16.70
CA GLN A 19 7.92 -19.99 18.11
C GLN A 19 9.10 -19.04 18.30
N SER A 20 9.76 -18.57 17.22
CA SER A 20 10.91 -17.66 17.28
C SER A 20 10.57 -16.26 17.81
N GLY A 21 9.27 -15.95 17.96
CA GLY A 21 8.79 -14.65 18.43
C GLY A 21 8.52 -13.65 17.31
N LEU A 22 8.33 -14.09 16.07
CA LEU A 22 7.94 -13.21 14.96
C LEU A 22 6.68 -12.40 15.28
N ALA A 23 5.63 -13.02 15.83
CA ALA A 23 4.39 -12.33 16.19
C ALA A 23 4.64 -11.12 17.11
N ARG A 24 5.59 -11.22 18.05
CA ARG A 24 5.98 -10.10 18.92
C ARG A 24 6.71 -9.00 18.14
N ARG A 25 7.65 -9.35 17.26
CA ARG A 25 8.35 -8.37 16.42
C ARG A 25 7.40 -7.63 15.49
N VAL A 26 6.44 -8.34 14.90
CA VAL A 26 5.37 -7.74 14.08
C VAL A 26 4.52 -6.79 14.91
N ALA A 27 4.17 -7.17 16.14
CA ALA A 27 3.44 -6.28 17.05
C ALA A 27 4.26 -5.06 17.48
N ASP A 28 5.59 -5.17 17.65
CA ASP A 28 6.45 -4.06 18.09
C ASP A 28 6.78 -3.06 16.96
N ASN A 29 6.83 -3.49 15.70
CA ASN A 29 7.07 -2.62 14.53
C ASN A 29 6.09 -2.91 13.40
N ALA A 30 4.80 -2.66 13.65
CA ALA A 30 3.74 -3.07 12.74
C ALA A 30 3.86 -2.40 11.36
N TRP A 31 4.32 -1.16 11.30
CA TRP A 31 4.42 -0.41 10.04
C TRP A 31 5.43 -1.03 9.07
N SER A 32 6.68 -1.29 9.52
CA SER A 32 7.69 -1.88 8.65
C SER A 32 7.31 -3.29 8.20
N TYR A 33 6.75 -4.10 9.11
CA TYR A 33 6.31 -5.45 8.77
C TYR A 33 5.14 -5.45 7.78
N THR A 34 4.21 -4.48 7.87
CA THR A 34 3.13 -4.33 6.87
C THR A 34 3.72 -4.06 5.48
N GLN A 35 4.74 -3.22 5.37
CA GLN A 35 5.40 -2.96 4.09
C GLN A 35 6.13 -4.19 3.53
N GLN A 36 6.85 -4.92 4.37
CA GLN A 36 7.55 -6.14 3.97
C GLN A 36 6.58 -7.22 3.49
N ILE A 37 5.51 -7.44 4.25
CA ILE A 37 4.44 -8.38 3.89
C ILE A 37 3.82 -7.99 2.56
N THR A 38 3.52 -6.69 2.37
CA THR A 38 2.95 -6.19 1.12
C THR A 38 3.88 -6.49 -0.05
N ARG A 39 5.20 -6.26 0.10
CA ARG A 39 6.18 -6.58 -0.92
C ARG A 39 6.20 -8.07 -1.27
N VAL A 40 6.16 -8.95 -0.27
CA VAL A 40 6.11 -10.41 -0.50
C VAL A 40 4.82 -10.81 -1.21
N ILE A 41 3.68 -10.21 -0.83
CA ILE A 41 2.41 -10.46 -1.51
C ILE A 41 2.47 -9.98 -2.97
N ASP A 42 3.08 -8.83 -3.24
CA ASP A 42 3.29 -8.34 -4.62
C ASP A 42 4.13 -9.34 -5.43
N GLU A 43 5.25 -9.79 -4.87
CA GLU A 43 6.11 -10.78 -5.53
C GLU A 43 5.35 -12.09 -5.85
N LEU A 44 4.48 -12.56 -4.95
CA LEU A 44 3.67 -13.75 -5.16
C LEU A 44 2.53 -13.55 -6.18
N LEU A 45 1.80 -12.43 -6.10
CA LEU A 45 0.66 -12.16 -6.99
C LEU A 45 1.09 -11.93 -8.44
N TYR A 46 2.23 -11.26 -8.65
CA TYR A 46 2.69 -10.89 -9.98
C TYR A 46 3.69 -11.88 -10.59
N ALA A 47 4.19 -12.86 -9.83
CA ALA A 47 5.05 -13.93 -10.37
C ALA A 47 4.31 -14.88 -11.31
N GLU A 48 3.01 -15.11 -11.11
CA GLU A 48 2.26 -16.12 -11.86
C GLU A 48 1.40 -15.55 -13.01
N ASP A 49 1.51 -14.25 -13.34
CA ASP A 49 0.60 -13.55 -14.30
C ASP A 49 -0.90 -13.84 -14.02
N ALA A 50 -1.23 -14.22 -12.77
CA ALA A 50 -2.52 -14.81 -12.39
C ALA A 50 -3.60 -13.77 -12.05
N VAL A 51 -3.38 -12.50 -12.36
CA VAL A 51 -4.36 -11.44 -12.12
C VAL A 51 -5.42 -11.53 -13.21
N ASP A 52 -6.58 -12.07 -12.84
CA ASP A 52 -7.75 -12.08 -13.72
C ASP A 52 -8.09 -10.65 -14.18
N ALA A 53 -8.00 -10.42 -15.49
CA ALA A 53 -8.28 -9.13 -16.12
C ALA A 53 -9.72 -8.64 -15.86
N SER A 54 -10.63 -9.54 -15.45
CA SER A 54 -12.00 -9.19 -15.07
C SER A 54 -12.08 -8.39 -13.75
N VAL A 55 -11.08 -8.53 -12.87
CA VAL A 55 -11.07 -7.94 -11.53
C VAL A 55 -10.56 -6.50 -11.55
N ASP A 56 -9.58 -6.19 -12.40
CA ASP A 56 -9.14 -4.82 -12.65
C ASP A 56 -8.79 -4.52 -14.11
N VAL A 57 -9.72 -3.85 -14.77
CA VAL A 57 -9.58 -3.35 -16.15
C VAL A 57 -8.47 -2.30 -16.25
N LEU A 58 -8.23 -1.48 -15.22
CA LEU A 58 -7.18 -0.45 -15.28
C LEU A 58 -5.79 -1.06 -15.18
N TYR A 59 -5.59 -2.04 -14.31
CA TYR A 59 -4.35 -2.82 -14.25
C TYR A 59 -4.05 -3.48 -15.61
N SER A 60 -5.00 -4.23 -16.17
CA SER A 60 -4.80 -4.91 -17.45
C SER A 60 -4.50 -3.92 -18.59
N GLN A 61 -5.19 -2.78 -18.66
CA GLN A 61 -4.90 -1.75 -19.66
C GLN A 61 -3.50 -1.14 -19.51
N ARG A 62 -3.06 -0.85 -18.28
CA ARG A 62 -1.71 -0.30 -18.02
C ARG A 62 -0.61 -1.30 -18.39
N VAL A 63 -0.77 -2.55 -17.97
CA VAL A 63 0.17 -3.64 -18.26
C VAL A 63 0.27 -3.88 -19.76
N SER A 64 -0.86 -3.98 -20.48
CA SER A 64 -0.85 -4.22 -21.93
C SER A 64 -0.18 -3.09 -22.70
N ARG A 65 -0.51 -1.82 -22.40
CA ARG A 65 0.14 -0.66 -23.03
C ARG A 65 1.63 -0.59 -22.72
N PHE A 66 2.01 -0.97 -21.51
CA PHE A 66 3.42 -1.01 -21.14
C PHE A 66 4.18 -2.12 -21.88
N LYS A 67 3.64 -3.34 -21.93
CA LYS A 67 4.23 -4.48 -22.67
C LYS A 67 4.31 -4.20 -24.18
N GLU A 68 3.36 -3.48 -24.77
CA GLU A 68 3.41 -3.03 -26.17
C GLU A 68 4.58 -2.07 -26.45
N LYS A 69 4.84 -1.14 -25.52
CA LYS A 69 5.87 -0.11 -25.68
C LYS A 69 7.26 -0.60 -25.26
N TYR A 70 7.32 -1.51 -24.29
CA TYR A 70 8.54 -2.05 -23.69
C TYR A 70 8.40 -3.56 -23.45
N PRO A 71 8.54 -4.40 -24.48
CA PRO A 71 8.31 -5.84 -24.38
C PRO A 71 9.28 -6.55 -23.41
N ASP A 72 10.52 -6.07 -23.30
CA ASP A 72 11.58 -6.71 -22.51
C ASP A 72 11.71 -6.18 -21.07
N LYS A 73 10.93 -5.15 -20.70
CA LYS A 73 11.02 -4.54 -19.36
C LYS A 73 9.99 -5.14 -18.41
N ASN A 74 10.37 -5.30 -17.15
CA ASN A 74 9.43 -5.69 -16.12
C ASN A 74 8.51 -4.53 -15.77
N VAL A 75 7.22 -4.82 -15.61
CA VAL A 75 6.18 -3.82 -15.31
C VAL A 75 6.40 -3.23 -13.91
N LEU A 76 6.82 -4.07 -12.96
CA LEU A 76 7.03 -3.69 -11.57
C LEU A 76 8.15 -2.66 -11.38
N ASP A 77 9.12 -2.63 -12.30
CA ASP A 77 10.22 -1.67 -12.26
C ASP A 77 9.81 -0.29 -12.78
N HIS A 78 8.72 -0.21 -13.54
CA HIS A 78 8.28 1.03 -14.17
C HIS A 78 7.16 1.73 -13.40
N PHE A 79 6.23 0.96 -12.85
CA PHE A 79 5.10 1.51 -12.10
C PHE A 79 5.35 1.44 -10.61
N PRO A 80 5.00 2.50 -9.85
CA PRO A 80 5.04 2.41 -8.40
C PRO A 80 4.06 1.33 -7.92
N SER A 81 4.48 0.51 -6.96
CA SER A 81 3.71 -0.66 -6.52
C SER A 81 2.27 -0.31 -6.10
N CYS A 82 2.06 0.89 -5.54
CA CYS A 82 0.77 1.38 -5.10
C CYS A 82 -0.28 1.61 -6.21
N ILE A 83 0.11 1.76 -7.48
CA ILE A 83 -0.84 1.93 -8.60
C ILE A 83 -1.36 0.60 -9.15
N LEU A 84 -0.60 -0.48 -8.96
CA LEU A 84 -0.94 -1.81 -9.45
C LEU A 84 -1.73 -2.61 -8.39
N LYS A 85 -1.60 -2.23 -7.12
CA LYS A 85 -2.26 -2.87 -5.97
C LYS A 85 -3.75 -2.63 -5.94
N ASN A 86 -4.53 -3.72 -6.00
CA ASN A 86 -5.97 -3.73 -5.75
C ASN A 86 -6.35 -4.49 -4.47
N TYR A 87 -5.48 -4.47 -3.48
CA TYR A 87 -5.73 -5.10 -2.20
C TYR A 87 -5.22 -4.24 -1.04
N VAL A 88 -5.74 -4.52 0.15
CA VAL A 88 -5.30 -3.91 1.41
C VAL A 88 -4.92 -5.00 2.39
N VAL A 89 -3.72 -4.88 2.97
CA VAL A 89 -3.23 -5.75 4.04
C VAL A 89 -3.61 -5.16 5.39
N ASN A 90 -4.23 -5.96 6.25
CA ASN A 90 -4.55 -5.58 7.62
C ASN A 90 -3.95 -6.61 8.57
N ILE A 91 -3.18 -6.14 9.56
CA ILE A 91 -2.69 -6.98 10.66
C ILE A 91 -3.70 -6.91 11.79
N ARG A 92 -4.19 -8.07 12.22
CA ARG A 92 -5.15 -8.18 13.33
C ARG A 92 -4.42 -8.63 14.59
N PRO A 93 -4.63 -7.92 15.71
CA PRO A 93 -4.01 -8.30 16.97
C PRO A 93 -4.56 -9.65 17.45
N ALA A 94 -3.73 -10.40 18.17
CA ALA A 94 -4.14 -11.68 18.77
C ALA A 94 -5.35 -11.49 19.69
N VAL A 95 -6.35 -12.37 19.60
CA VAL A 95 -7.67 -12.18 20.23
C VAL A 95 -7.57 -12.06 21.75
N GLN A 96 -6.64 -12.80 22.36
CA GLN A 96 -6.43 -12.80 23.81
C GLN A 96 -5.77 -11.52 24.30
N SER A 97 -4.77 -11.00 23.58
CA SER A 97 -4.12 -9.72 23.91
C SER A 97 -5.03 -8.54 23.58
N ALA A 98 -5.70 -8.53 22.43
CA ALA A 98 -6.60 -7.44 22.02
C ALA A 98 -7.73 -7.16 23.03
N ARG A 99 -8.30 -8.19 23.67
CA ARG A 99 -9.38 -8.02 24.66
C ARG A 99 -8.89 -7.71 26.08
N ARG A 100 -7.77 -8.30 26.50
CA ARG A 100 -7.24 -8.15 27.88
C ARG A 100 -6.28 -6.96 28.03
N GLU A 101 -5.57 -6.60 26.96
CA GLU A 101 -4.55 -5.54 26.92
C GLU A 101 -5.05 -4.31 26.15
N ALA A 102 -6.37 -4.14 25.99
CA ALA A 102 -6.92 -2.92 25.42
C ALA A 102 -6.63 -1.75 26.37
N LEU A 103 -5.74 -0.85 25.94
CA LEU A 103 -5.32 0.31 26.71
C LEU A 103 -6.42 1.37 26.75
N ALA A 104 -6.50 2.09 27.86
CA ALA A 104 -7.24 3.34 27.89
C ALA A 104 -6.45 4.43 27.14
N ILE A 105 -7.12 5.38 26.49
CA ILE A 105 -6.46 6.47 25.73
C ILE A 105 -5.41 7.20 26.58
N ARG A 106 -5.69 7.38 27.87
CA ARG A 106 -4.81 8.03 28.86
C ARG A 106 -3.54 7.25 29.20
N GLU A 107 -3.46 5.97 28.86
CA GLU A 107 -2.29 5.11 29.11
C GLU A 107 -1.35 5.06 27.89
N VAL A 108 -1.79 5.57 26.74
CA VAL A 108 -0.97 5.59 25.52
C VAL A 108 0.16 6.61 25.68
N CYS A 109 1.38 6.08 25.86
CA CYS A 109 2.60 6.86 26.06
C CYS A 109 3.57 6.70 24.88
N ALA A 110 4.68 7.44 24.90
CA ALA A 110 5.73 7.38 23.88
C ALA A 110 6.31 5.97 23.64
N GLY A 111 6.23 5.07 24.64
CA GLY A 111 6.67 3.68 24.52
C GLY A 111 5.85 2.84 23.53
N GLU A 112 4.66 3.29 23.14
CA GLU A 112 3.78 2.58 22.20
C GLU A 112 3.95 3.04 20.73
N ILE A 113 4.85 3.98 20.46
CA ILE A 113 5.10 4.48 19.10
C ILE A 113 5.61 3.33 18.23
N GLY A 114 4.94 3.10 17.09
CA GLY A 114 5.29 2.05 16.13
C GLY A 114 4.71 0.66 16.44
N ARG A 115 4.11 0.48 17.64
CA ARG A 115 3.53 -0.79 18.08
C ARG A 115 2.07 -0.93 17.66
N LEU A 116 1.61 -2.16 17.49
CA LEU A 116 0.21 -2.50 17.26
C LEU A 116 -0.54 -2.52 18.60
N ILE A 117 -1.19 -1.40 18.94
CA ILE A 117 -1.99 -1.27 20.15
C ILE A 117 -3.48 -1.42 19.88
N SER A 118 -4.21 -1.93 20.88
CA SER A 118 -5.68 -1.94 20.90
C SER A 118 -6.16 -0.93 21.94
N VAL A 119 -7.09 -0.05 21.55
CA VAL A 119 -7.63 0.98 22.44
C VAL A 119 -9.15 0.83 22.54
N ARG A 120 -9.69 1.01 23.75
CA ARG A 120 -11.14 1.00 23.99
C ARG A 120 -11.66 2.41 24.27
N GLY A 121 -12.75 2.78 23.60
CA GLY A 121 -13.38 4.09 23.79
C GLY A 121 -14.75 4.20 23.15
N ILE A 122 -15.37 5.37 23.27
CA ILE A 122 -16.66 5.71 22.65
C ILE A 122 -16.39 6.69 21.52
N VAL A 123 -16.90 6.40 20.33
CA VAL A 123 -16.79 7.29 19.16
C VAL A 123 -17.83 8.40 19.28
N THR A 124 -17.39 9.64 19.42
CA THR A 124 -18.27 10.82 19.61
C THR A 124 -18.61 11.54 18.31
N ARG A 125 -17.69 11.52 17.34
CA ARG A 125 -17.86 12.19 16.04
C ARG A 125 -17.21 11.36 14.94
N VAL A 126 -17.91 11.26 13.81
CA VAL A 126 -17.42 10.62 12.59
C VAL A 126 -17.44 11.66 11.48
N SER A 127 -16.39 11.73 10.66
CA SER A 127 -16.34 12.58 9.48
C SER A 127 -16.95 11.88 8.26
N VAL A 128 -17.43 12.66 7.29
CA VAL A 128 -17.86 12.13 5.99
C VAL A 128 -16.66 11.53 5.25
N VAL A 129 -16.91 10.49 4.46
CA VAL A 129 -15.91 9.86 3.60
C VAL A 129 -15.39 10.85 2.57
N LYS A 130 -14.07 11.03 2.53
CA LYS A 130 -13.37 11.81 1.49
C LYS A 130 -12.42 10.88 0.75
N PRO A 131 -12.36 10.94 -0.60
CA PRO A 131 -11.35 10.20 -1.35
C PRO A 131 -9.95 10.73 -0.98
N ALA A 132 -9.00 9.83 -0.76
CA ALA A 132 -7.61 10.14 -0.49
C ALA A 132 -6.74 9.68 -1.67
N MET A 133 -5.93 10.60 -2.21
CA MET A 133 -5.01 10.28 -3.30
C MET A 133 -3.81 9.52 -2.75
N ARG A 134 -3.43 8.42 -3.42
CA ARG A 134 -2.21 7.65 -3.11
C ARG A 134 -1.12 7.85 -4.15
N VAL A 135 -1.52 8.01 -5.41
CA VAL A 135 -0.63 8.27 -6.53
C VAL A 135 -1.23 9.37 -7.37
N ALA A 136 -0.46 10.41 -7.61
CA ALA A 136 -0.76 11.42 -8.62
C ALA A 136 -0.08 11.01 -9.94
N THR A 137 -0.86 10.89 -11.01
CA THR A 137 -0.34 10.63 -12.36
C THR A 137 -0.46 11.90 -13.19
N TYR A 138 0.68 12.41 -13.64
CA TYR A 138 0.77 13.59 -14.50
C TYR A 138 1.05 13.15 -15.93
N ILE A 139 0.33 13.70 -16.89
CA ILE A 139 0.53 13.45 -18.31
C ILE A 139 1.06 14.72 -18.94
N CYS A 140 2.26 14.66 -19.51
CA CYS A 140 2.82 15.80 -20.23
C CYS A 140 2.12 15.97 -21.58
N GLU A 141 1.52 17.13 -21.84
CA GLU A 141 0.87 17.42 -23.12
C GLU A 141 1.84 17.48 -24.30
N SER A 142 3.09 17.89 -24.06
CA SER A 142 4.10 18.06 -25.12
C SER A 142 4.72 16.74 -25.59
N CYS A 143 5.04 15.83 -24.66
CA CYS A 143 5.72 14.57 -25.00
C CYS A 143 4.91 13.30 -24.74
N GLY A 144 3.73 13.42 -24.11
CA GLY A 144 2.85 12.31 -23.78
C GLY A 144 3.41 11.35 -22.73
N SER A 145 4.45 11.74 -21.98
CA SER A 145 4.98 10.89 -20.91
C SER A 145 4.12 10.97 -19.65
N GLU A 146 3.89 9.83 -19.03
CA GLU A 146 3.25 9.71 -17.72
C GLU A 146 4.32 9.76 -16.63
N THR A 147 4.11 10.59 -15.60
CA THR A 147 4.96 10.67 -14.41
C THR A 147 4.12 10.34 -13.18
N TYR A 148 4.65 9.51 -12.30
CA TYR A 148 3.96 9.02 -11.11
C TYR A 148 4.60 9.58 -9.84
N GLN A 149 3.81 10.27 -9.02
CA GLN A 149 4.23 10.78 -7.71
C GLN A 149 3.46 10.06 -6.60
N GLU A 150 4.17 9.38 -5.71
CA GLU A 150 3.57 8.75 -4.53
C GLU A 150 3.23 9.79 -3.46
N VAL A 151 1.99 9.78 -2.98
CA VAL A 151 1.48 10.71 -1.97
C VAL A 151 1.43 10.00 -0.62
N ASN A 152 2.41 10.30 0.22
CA ASN A 152 2.52 9.74 1.57
C ASN A 152 1.93 10.64 2.67
N ASN A 153 1.86 11.95 2.41
CA ASN A 153 1.44 12.96 3.37
C ASN A 153 0.07 13.56 2.98
N GLU A 154 -0.60 14.19 3.94
CA GLU A 154 -1.88 14.88 3.70
C GLU A 154 -1.73 16.09 2.76
N VAL A 155 -0.56 16.72 2.76
CA VAL A 155 -0.20 17.84 1.90
C VAL A 155 0.98 17.41 1.04
N PHE A 156 0.89 17.65 -0.26
CA PHE A 156 1.95 17.41 -1.23
C PHE A 156 1.93 18.51 -2.29
N ASP A 157 3.11 18.84 -2.80
CA ASP A 157 3.26 19.79 -3.90
C ASP A 157 3.17 19.07 -5.25
N MET A 158 2.56 19.73 -6.22
CA MET A 158 2.44 19.20 -7.58
C MET A 158 3.77 19.32 -8.33
N LEU A 159 3.99 18.44 -9.30
CA LEU A 159 5.13 18.55 -10.21
C LEU A 159 4.87 19.65 -11.24
N GLU A 160 5.74 20.65 -11.27
CA GLU A 160 5.66 21.77 -12.23
C GLU A 160 6.30 21.42 -13.58
N GLU A 161 7.39 20.64 -13.57
CA GLU A 161 8.17 20.31 -14.76
C GLU A 161 8.12 18.82 -15.10
N CYS A 162 8.17 18.52 -16.39
CA CYS A 162 8.22 17.15 -16.88
C CYS A 162 9.65 16.58 -16.78
N GLY A 163 9.84 15.60 -15.88
CA GLY A 163 11.13 14.90 -15.72
C GLY A 163 11.51 13.92 -16.84
N SER A 164 10.78 13.90 -17.97
CA SER A 164 11.06 12.96 -19.06
C SER A 164 12.32 13.36 -19.83
N GLU A 165 13.10 12.37 -20.29
CA GLU A 165 14.28 12.63 -21.12
C GLU A 165 13.92 13.38 -22.41
N LYS A 166 12.71 13.15 -22.95
CA LYS A 166 12.22 13.81 -24.16
C LYS A 166 12.06 15.32 -23.97
N CYS A 167 11.45 15.75 -22.85
CA CYS A 167 11.31 17.17 -22.53
C CYS A 167 12.66 17.78 -22.12
N ARG A 168 13.46 17.05 -21.32
CA ARG A 168 14.77 17.53 -20.88
C ARG A 168 15.77 17.77 -22.03
N THR A 169 15.72 16.95 -23.08
CA THR A 169 16.60 17.11 -24.25
C THR A 169 16.09 18.20 -25.20
N ARG A 170 14.78 18.49 -25.19
CA ARG A 170 14.17 19.48 -26.08
C ARG A 170 14.16 20.91 -25.52
N ASN A 171 14.47 21.14 -24.24
CA ASN A 171 14.37 22.47 -23.59
C ASN A 171 13.06 23.20 -23.97
N VAL A 172 11.94 22.48 -23.93
CA VAL A 172 10.60 23.08 -24.07
C VAL A 172 9.92 23.05 -22.71
#